data_AF-A0A953J6J1-F1
#
_entry.id   AF-A0A953J6J1-F1
#
_cell.length_a   1.000
_cell.length_b   1.000
_cell.length_c   1.000
_cell.angle_alpha   90.00
_cell.angle_beta   90.00
_cell.angle_gamma   90.00
#
_symmetry.space_group_name_H-M   'P 1'
#
loop_
_entity.id
_entity.type
_entity.pdbx_description
1 polymer ?
#
loop_
_entity_poly.entity_id
_entity_poly.type
_entity_poly.pdbx_seq_one_letter_code
_entity_poly.pdbx_strand_id
1 'polypeptide(L)' 'MAEVEDMAFRIAAAFEDFFFVPAKRNAFNAVFNRYLSLVDPEASMEPYEAAVALGHRHRSEFDAMVKELKDLSLI' A
#
# COMPACT_ATOMS: atom_id res chain seq x y z
N MET A 1 -2.01 -4.38 -15.98
CA MET A 1 -3.02 -5.08 -15.16
C MET A 1 -2.55 -6.44 -14.66
N ALA A 2 -1.27 -6.79 -14.75
CA ALA A 2 -0.72 -7.89 -13.93
C ALA A 2 0.28 -7.30 -12.94
N GLU A 3 1.11 -6.36 -13.41
CA GLU A 3 2.11 -5.68 -12.57
C GLU A 3 1.53 -4.93 -11.35
N VAL A 4 0.37 -4.25 -11.47
CA VAL A 4 -0.24 -3.51 -10.34
C VAL A 4 -0.71 -4.49 -9.28
N GLU A 5 -1.39 -5.55 -9.73
CA GLU A 5 -1.95 -6.60 -8.92
C GLU A 5 -0.85 -7.41 -8.22
N ASP A 6 0.22 -7.77 -8.94
CA ASP A 6 1.39 -8.45 -8.39
C ASP A 6 2.09 -7.59 -7.32
N MET A 7 2.27 -6.29 -7.57
CA MET A 7 2.89 -5.39 -6.60
C MET A 7 1.96 -5.12 -5.40
N ALA A 8 0.66 -4.92 -5.63
CA ALA A 8 -0.32 -4.76 -4.57
C ALA A 8 -0.37 -6.00 -3.67
N PHE A 9 -0.30 -7.20 -4.25
CA PHE A 9 -0.20 -8.45 -3.50
C PHE A 9 1.05 -8.48 -2.62
N ARG A 10 2.22 -8.10 -3.16
CA ARG A 10 3.47 -8.01 -2.39
C ARG A 10 3.37 -7.01 -1.23
N ILE A 11 2.74 -5.86 -1.45
CA ILE A 11 2.52 -4.85 -0.41
C ILE A 11 1.63 -5.40 0.70
N ALA A 12 0.50 -6.02 0.34
CA ALA A 12 -0.42 -6.58 1.31
C ALA A 12 0.23 -7.70 2.13
N ALA A 13 0.92 -8.64 1.48
CA ALA A 13 1.66 -9.71 2.15
C ALA A 13 2.72 -9.17 3.12
N ALA A 14 3.51 -8.18 2.69
CA ALA A 14 4.51 -7.56 3.56
C ALA A 14 3.88 -6.84 4.77
N PHE A 15 2.73 -6.18 4.58
CA PHE A 15 2.00 -5.56 5.68
C PHE A 15 1.54 -6.59 6.71
N GLU A 16 1.02 -7.74 6.26
CA GLU A 16 0.62 -8.85 7.14
C GLU A 16 1.83 -9.42 7.90
N ASP A 17 2.95 -9.68 7.21
CA ASP A 17 4.19 -10.19 7.81
C ASP A 17 4.71 -9.26 8.92
N PHE A 18 4.59 -7.94 8.72
CA PHE A 18 5.06 -6.93 9.66
C PHE A 18 3.99 -6.43 10.62
N PHE A 19 2.78 -7.00 10.62
CA PHE A 19 1.65 -6.49 11.41
C PHE A 19 1.93 -6.48 12.92
N PHE A 20 2.65 -7.49 13.41
CA PHE A 20 3.03 -7.61 14.83
C PHE A 20 4.32 -6.86 15.19
N VAL A 21 4.96 -6.17 14.24
CA VAL A 21 6.12 -5.30 14.48
C VAL A 21 5.63 -3.84 14.53
N PRO A 22 5.36 -3.24 15.71
CA PRO A 22 4.61 -1.99 15.80
C PRO A 22 5.23 -0.83 15.02
N ALA A 23 6.57 -0.74 15.02
CA ALA A 23 7.29 0.29 14.26
C ALA A 23 7.04 0.17 12.74
N LYS A 24 7.05 -1.06 12.20
CA LYS A 24 6.83 -1.31 10.78
C LYS A 24 5.36 -1.16 10.40
N ARG A 25 4.43 -1.70 11.20
CA ARG A 25 2.99 -1.50 11.01
C ARG A 25 2.63 -0.01 11.01
N ASN A 26 3.16 0.77 11.94
CA ASN A 26 2.89 2.21 12.00
C ASN A 26 3.44 2.94 10.77
N ALA A 27 4.59 2.52 10.24
CA ALA A 27 5.14 3.08 9.01
C ALA A 27 4.26 2.76 7.79
N PHE A 28 3.79 1.52 7.66
CA PHE A 28 2.81 1.15 6.62
C PHE A 28 1.53 1.98 6.74
N ASN A 29 0.93 2.07 7.92
CA ASN A 29 -0.29 2.84 8.14
C ASN A 29 -0.11 4.32 7.78
N ALA A 30 1.06 4.91 8.07
CA ALA A 30 1.35 6.29 7.69
C ALA A 30 1.39 6.47 6.15
N VAL A 31 2.00 5.53 5.43
CA VAL A 31 2.02 5.52 3.97
C VAL A 31 0.61 5.29 3.41
N PHE A 32 -0.11 4.27 3.89
CA PHE A 32 -1.46 3.95 3.46
C PHE A 32 -2.43 5.11 3.67
N ASN A 33 -2.42 5.76 4.83
CA ASN A 33 -3.27 6.92 5.09
C ASN A 33 -3.03 8.06 4.10
N ARG A 34 -1.79 8.25 3.63
CA ARG A 34 -1.45 9.30 2.66
C ARG A 34 -1.93 8.99 1.25
N TYR A 35 -1.74 7.77 0.79
CA TYR A 35 -1.98 7.43 -0.62
C TYR A 35 -3.32 6.73 -0.84
N LEU A 36 -3.67 5.74 -0.01
CA LEU A 36 -4.88 4.92 -0.20
C LEU A 36 -6.17 5.71 0.11
N SER A 37 -6.10 6.77 0.92
CA SER A 37 -7.25 7.65 1.18
C SER A 37 -7.81 8.35 -0.07
N LEU A 38 -7.05 8.41 -1.17
CA LEU A 38 -7.53 8.90 -2.47
C LEU A 38 -8.61 8.00 -3.09
N VAL A 39 -8.59 6.70 -2.78
CA VAL A 39 -9.52 5.70 -3.34
C VAL A 39 -10.40 5.05 -2.28
N ASP A 40 -9.97 5.08 -1.02
CA ASP A 40 -10.67 4.50 0.12
C ASP A 40 -10.48 5.38 1.38
N PRO A 41 -11.12 6.57 1.43
CA PRO A 41 -10.97 7.52 2.53
C PRO A 41 -11.49 7.01 3.88
N GLU A 42 -12.40 6.04 3.86
CA GLU A 42 -12.98 5.44 5.07
C GLU A 42 -12.23 4.18 5.53
N ALA A 43 -11.16 3.78 4.83
CA ALA A 43 -10.39 2.57 5.10
C ALA A 43 -11.27 1.30 5.18
N SER A 44 -12.21 1.20 4.24
CA SER A 44 -13.20 0.11 4.15
C SER A 44 -12.70 -1.09 3.33
N MET A 45 -11.71 -0.88 2.47
CA MET A 45 -11.11 -1.89 1.61
C MET A 45 -9.91 -2.53 2.29
N GLU A 46 -9.66 -3.80 1.98
CA GLU A 46 -8.41 -4.46 2.39
C GLU A 46 -7.21 -3.81 1.68
N PRO A 47 -5.99 -3.82 2.27
CA PRO A 47 -4.81 -3.16 1.71
C PRO A 47 -4.51 -3.54 0.26
N TYR A 48 -4.74 -4.81 -0.11
CA TYR A 48 -4.62 -5.28 -1.49
C TYR A 48 -5.60 -4.55 -2.43
N GLU A 49 -6.88 -4.53 -2.08
CA GLU A 49 -7.95 -3.95 -2.91
C GLU A 49 -7.75 -2.44 -3.08
N ALA A 50 -7.42 -1.75 -1.99
CA ALA A 50 -7.10 -0.32 -2.01
C ALA A 50 -5.86 -0.03 -2.88
N ALA A 51 -4.80 -0.82 -2.77
CA ALA A 51 -3.59 -0.65 -3.57
C ALA A 51 -3.85 -0.91 -5.07
N VAL A 52 -4.65 -1.92 -5.42
CA VAL A 52 -5.09 -2.18 -6.79
C VAL A 52 -5.93 -1.01 -7.32
N ALA A 53 -6.90 -0.54 -6.54
CA ALA A 53 -7.74 0.60 -6.91
C ALA A 53 -6.90 1.85 -7.15
N LEU A 54 -5.91 2.12 -6.30
CA LEU A 54 -4.96 3.22 -6.47
C LEU A 54 -4.16 3.04 -7.77
N GLY A 55 -3.59 1.86 -8.02
CA GLY A 55 -2.79 1.61 -9.23
C GLY A 55 -3.56 1.76 -10.55
N HIS A 56 -4.87 1.48 -10.55
CA HIS A 56 -5.72 1.65 -11.72
C HIS A 56 -6.25 3.07 -11.92
N ARG A 57 -6.56 3.79 -10.83
CA ARG A 57 -7.20 5.13 -10.90
C ARG A 57 -6.20 6.27 -10.79
N HIS A 58 -5.06 6.04 -10.13
CA HIS A 58 -4.06 7.02 -9.73
C HIS A 58 -2.64 6.41 -9.83
N ARG A 59 -2.22 6.03 -11.05
CA ARG A 59 -0.97 5.28 -11.28
C ARG A 59 0.27 6.00 -10.76
N SER A 60 0.36 7.32 -10.93
CA SER A 60 1.50 8.11 -10.46
C SER A 60 1.64 8.07 -8.93
N GLU A 61 0.51 8.14 -8.22
CA GLU A 61 0.42 8.06 -6.77
C GLU A 61 0.74 6.65 -6.27
N PHE A 62 0.31 5.62 -7.00
CA PHE A 62 0.72 4.24 -6.73
C PHE A 62 2.23 4.05 -6.88
N ASP A 63 2.83 4.53 -7.97
CA ASP A 63 4.28 4.42 -8.18
C ASP A 63 5.07 5.19 -7.10
N ALA A 64 4.57 6.34 -6.66
CA ALA A 64 5.12 7.10 -5.54
C ALA A 64 5.00 6.35 -4.20
N MET A 65 3.85 5.75 -3.91
CA MET A 65 3.64 4.91 -2.74
C MET A 65 4.61 3.72 -2.72
N VAL A 66 4.74 2.99 -3.83
CA VAL A 66 5.68 1.86 -3.98
C VAL A 66 7.11 2.31 -3.72
N LYS A 67 7.50 3.47 -4.24
CA LYS A 67 8.83 4.04 -3.99
C LYS A 67 9.06 4.32 -2.51
N GLU A 68 8.12 4.98 -1.84
CA GLU A 68 8.24 5.31 -0.41
C GLU A 68 8.32 4.05 0.46
N LEU A 69 7.54 3.00 0.14
CA LEU A 69 7.61 1.71 0.83
C LEU A 69 8.99 1.06 0.67
N LYS A 70 9.60 1.13 -0.52
CA LYS A 70 10.97 0.63 -0.77
C LYS A 70 12.02 1.44 0.00
N ASP A 71 11.90 2.77 0.01
CA ASP A 71 12.84 3.66 0.71
C ASP A 71 12.81 3.42 2.24
N LEU A 72 11.66 2.98 2.77
CA LEU A 72 11.48 2.60 4.18
C LEU A 72 11.84 1.13 4.48
N SER A 73 12.32 0.38 3.48
CA SER A 73 12.60 -1.05 3.55
C SER A 73 11.39 -1.83 4.10
N LEU A 74 10.21 -1.53 3.56
CA LEU A 74 8.95 -2.20 3.89
C LEU A 74 8.58 -3.27 2.85
N ILE A 75 9.04 -3.13 1.60
CA ILE A 75 8.83 -4.08 0.47
C ILE A 75 10.06 -4.19 -0.43
#